data_AF-A0AAN9ILT3-F1
#
_entry.id   AF-A0AAN9ILT3-F1
#
_cell.length_a   1.000
_cell.length_b   1.000
_cell.length_c   1.000
_cell.angle_alpha   90.00
_cell.angle_beta   90.00
_cell.angle_gamma   90.00
#
_symmetry.space_group_name_H-M   'P 1'
#
loop_
_entity.id
_entity.type
_entity.pdbx_description
1 polymer ?
#
loop_
_entity_poly.entity_id
_entity_poly.type
_entity_poly.pdbx_seq_one_letter_code
_entity_poly.pdbx_strand_id
1 'polypeptide(L)'
;MSGKGKRKEEKDYATDDGDSDGHAPPKKAAKKDSDDADSIVVCEISKNRRVTVRNWQGKIVIDIREFYQKDGKQLPGKKGISLTMDQWNVLRDHIEEIDKAVSETS
;
A
#
# COMPACT_ATOMS: atom_id res chain seq x y z
N MET A 1 41.46 32.92 -16.67
CA MET A 1 41.05 32.71 -18.08
C MET A 1 39.82 31.81 -18.05
N SER A 2 38.61 32.37 -18.02
CA SER A 2 37.82 32.85 -19.18
C SER A 2 37.30 31.74 -20.09
N GLY A 3 35.98 31.52 -20.01
CA GLY A 3 35.09 31.15 -21.14
C GLY A 3 34.64 29.67 -21.20
N LYS A 4 33.44 29.30 -21.68
CA LYS A 4 32.31 30.05 -22.26
C LYS A 4 31.17 29.06 -22.66
N GLY A 5 29.90 29.38 -22.34
CA GLY A 5 28.61 29.01 -23.01
C GLY A 5 28.21 27.51 -23.15
N LYS A 6 26.93 27.08 -23.16
CA LYS A 6 25.64 27.53 -23.77
C LYS A 6 24.46 26.85 -22.98
N ARG A 7 23.41 27.52 -22.45
CA ARG A 7 22.06 27.88 -23.03
C ARG A 7 21.41 26.80 -23.94
N LYS A 8 20.09 26.50 -23.98
CA LYS A 8 18.82 26.77 -23.23
C LYS A 8 17.68 26.03 -24.01
N GLU A 9 16.64 25.52 -23.31
CA GLU A 9 15.23 25.18 -23.75
C GLU A 9 14.99 24.14 -24.88
N GLU A 10 13.89 23.37 -24.98
CA GLU A 10 12.45 23.60 -24.70
C GLU A 10 11.76 22.30 -24.21
N LYS A 11 10.72 22.40 -23.37
CA LYS A 11 9.75 21.34 -23.09
C LYS A 11 8.36 21.92 -23.33
N ASP A 12 7.72 21.46 -24.38
CA ASP A 12 6.35 21.81 -24.76
C ASP A 12 5.35 21.30 -23.72
N TYR A 13 4.54 22.22 -23.21
CA TYR A 13 3.35 21.95 -22.41
C TYR A 13 2.15 22.10 -23.35
N ALA A 14 1.60 20.97 -23.80
CA ALA A 14 0.28 20.96 -24.41
C ALA A 14 -0.77 20.87 -23.28
N THR A 15 -1.43 21.99 -23.02
CA THR A 15 -2.75 22.03 -22.36
C THR A 15 -3.80 21.59 -23.38
N ASP A 16 -4.50 20.51 -23.09
CA ASP A 16 -5.73 20.11 -23.77
C ASP A 16 -6.87 20.13 -22.73
N ASP A 17 -7.73 21.14 -22.86
CA ASP A 17 -8.95 21.35 -22.11
C ASP A 17 -10.03 20.37 -22.60
N GLY A 18 -10.34 19.36 -21.79
CA GLY A 18 -11.49 18.49 -21.97
C GLY A 18 -12.46 18.63 -20.80
N ASP A 19 -13.45 19.51 -20.97
CA ASP A 19 -14.64 19.66 -20.13
C ASP A 19 -15.59 18.47 -20.38
N SER A 20 -15.96 17.73 -19.32
CA SER A 20 -17.17 16.92 -19.30
C SER A 20 -17.61 16.63 -17.86
N ASP A 21 -18.73 17.24 -17.50
CA ASP A 21 -19.58 16.98 -16.34
C ASP A 21 -19.84 15.48 -16.08
N GLY A 22 -19.83 15.07 -14.80
CA GLY A 22 -20.21 13.70 -14.40
C GLY A 22 -19.81 13.32 -12.98
N HIS A 23 -20.75 13.49 -12.04
CA HIS A 23 -20.62 13.15 -10.62
C HIS A 23 -20.48 11.63 -10.38
N ALA A 24 -19.35 11.17 -9.84
CA ALA A 24 -19.20 9.89 -9.15
C ALA A 24 -18.07 9.96 -8.11
N PRO A 25 -18.25 9.44 -6.87
CA PRO A 25 -17.22 9.51 -5.84
C PRO A 25 -16.00 8.67 -6.27
N PRO A 26 -14.77 9.14 -6.00
CA PRO A 26 -13.58 8.49 -6.53
C PRO A 26 -13.42 7.13 -5.86
N LYS A 27 -13.66 6.06 -6.63
CA LYS A 27 -13.08 4.74 -6.35
C LYS A 27 -11.57 4.96 -6.33
N LYS A 28 -10.97 4.97 -5.14
CA LYS A 28 -9.52 5.03 -4.97
C LYS A 28 -8.94 3.81 -5.69
N ALA A 29 -8.48 4.03 -6.91
CA ALA A 29 -7.61 3.11 -7.59
C ALA A 29 -6.43 2.84 -6.66
N ALA A 30 -6.21 1.57 -6.33
CA ALA A 30 -5.05 1.13 -5.58
C ALA A 30 -3.80 1.72 -6.23
N LYS A 31 -3.15 2.66 -5.55
CA LYS A 31 -1.87 3.20 -6.01
C LYS A 31 -0.87 2.07 -5.86
N LYS A 32 -0.42 1.51 -7.00
CA LYS A 32 0.72 0.61 -7.07
C LYS A 32 1.97 1.44 -6.75
N ASP A 33 2.37 1.47 -5.48
CA ASP A 33 3.70 1.91 -5.12
C ASP A 33 4.71 0.93 -5.74
N SER A 34 5.67 1.49 -6.48
CA SER A 34 6.47 0.82 -7.51
C SER A 34 7.50 -0.22 -7.00
N ASP A 35 7.48 -0.56 -5.72
CA ASP A 35 8.38 -1.55 -5.07
C ASP A 35 7.68 -2.91 -4.77
N ASP A 36 6.38 -3.02 -5.05
CA ASP A 36 5.50 -4.11 -4.57
C ASP A 36 4.90 -4.94 -5.72
N ALA A 37 5.66 -5.17 -6.81
CA ALA A 37 5.15 -5.88 -7.99
C ALA A 37 4.59 -7.29 -7.68
N ASP A 38 5.08 -7.92 -6.60
CA ASP A 38 4.71 -9.27 -6.16
C ASP A 38 3.82 -9.30 -4.90
N SER A 39 3.16 -8.19 -4.55
CA SER A 39 2.22 -8.16 -3.43
C SER A 39 0.79 -7.76 -3.84
N ILE A 40 -0.17 -8.41 -3.19
CA ILE A 40 -1.59 -8.20 -3.38
C ILE A 40 -2.13 -7.57 -2.10
N VAL A 41 -2.61 -6.33 -2.18
CA VAL A 41 -3.31 -5.69 -1.06
C VAL A 41 -4.70 -6.32 -0.94
N VAL A 42 -4.99 -6.93 0.21
CA VAL A 42 -6.27 -7.60 0.48
C VAL A 42 -7.25 -6.62 1.10
N CYS A 43 -6.85 -5.90 2.14
CA CYS A 43 -7.69 -4.90 2.79
C CYS A 43 -6.87 -3.84 3.54
N GLU A 44 -7.47 -2.66 3.72
CA GLU A 44 -7.01 -1.63 4.64
C GLU A 44 -7.80 -1.75 5.95
N ILE A 45 -7.12 -2.04 7.06
CA ILE A 45 -7.75 -2.22 8.39
C ILE A 45 -7.70 -0.96 9.25
N SER A 46 -6.92 0.03 8.84
CA SER A 46 -6.94 1.39 9.37
C SER A 46 -6.39 2.37 8.34
N LYS A 47 -6.40 3.68 8.63
CA LYS A 47 -5.79 4.72 7.78
C LYS A 47 -4.34 4.41 7.39
N ASN A 48 -3.61 3.69 8.24
CA ASN A 48 -2.19 3.41 8.06
C ASN A 48 -1.84 1.94 8.26
N ARG A 49 -2.79 1.01 8.20
CA ARG A 49 -2.53 -0.43 8.30
C ARG A 49 -3.22 -1.19 7.19
N ARG A 50 -2.48 -2.10 6.56
CA ARG A 50 -2.97 -2.95 5.47
C ARG A 50 -2.61 -4.41 5.69
N VAL A 51 -3.43 -5.29 5.14
CA VAL A 51 -3.17 -6.71 4.98
C VAL A 51 -2.78 -6.96 3.53
N THR A 52 -1.65 -7.61 3.33
CA THR A 52 -1.14 -7.96 1.99
C THR A 52 -0.75 -9.43 1.94
N VAL A 53 -0.96 -10.07 0.80
CA VAL A 53 -0.35 -11.37 0.49
C VAL A 53 0.84 -11.10 -0.39
N ARG A 54 2.03 -11.56 0.00
CA ARG A 54 3.28 -11.32 -0.74
C ARG A 54 4.16 -12.56 -0.81
N ASN A 55 5.01 -12.62 -1.83
CA ASN A 55 6.12 -13.56 -1.87
C ASN A 55 7.34 -12.95 -1.14
N TRP A 56 7.84 -13.65 -0.13
CA TRP A 56 9.06 -13.28 0.60
C TRP A 56 10.03 -14.45 0.57
N GLN A 57 11.16 -14.28 -0.13
CA GLN A 57 12.21 -15.31 -0.25
C GLN A 57 11.67 -16.68 -0.69
N GLY A 58 10.72 -16.69 -1.64
CA GLY A 58 10.10 -17.91 -2.18
C GLY A 58 8.96 -18.48 -1.33
N LYS A 59 8.55 -17.78 -0.26
CA LYS A 59 7.44 -18.20 0.61
C LYS A 59 6.29 -17.20 0.54
N ILE A 60 5.07 -17.72 0.41
CA ILE A 60 3.86 -16.91 0.53
C ILE A 60 3.64 -16.58 2.00
N VAL A 61 3.45 -15.30 2.29
CA VAL A 61 3.16 -14.80 3.64
C VAL A 61 2.02 -13.80 3.59
N ILE A 62 1.26 -13.74 4.69
CA ILE A 62 0.22 -12.75 4.95
C ILE A 62 0.85 -11.66 5.83
N ASP A 63 1.14 -10.49 5.28
CA ASP A 63 1.73 -9.37 6.02
C ASP A 63 0.66 -8.38 6.46
N ILE A 64 0.56 -8.19 7.79
CA ILE A 64 -0.32 -7.22 8.45
C ILE A 64 0.59 -6.13 9.02
N ARG A 65 0.61 -4.94 8.40
CA ARG A 65 1.65 -3.94 8.68
C ARG A 65 1.15 -2.51 8.71
N GLU A 66 1.70 -1.75 9.66
CA GLU A 66 1.55 -0.31 9.76
C GLU A 66 2.52 0.40 8.80
N PHE A 67 2.04 1.41 8.10
CA PHE A 67 2.78 2.25 7.19
C PHE A 67 2.92 3.66 7.78
N TYR A 68 4.02 4.33 7.47
CA TYR A 68 4.24 5.73 7.80
C TYR A 68 4.48 6.53 6.53
N GLN A 69 4.25 7.84 6.60
CA GLN A 69 4.56 8.75 5.50
C GLN A 69 5.90 9.42 5.72
N LYS A 70 6.73 9.43 4.68
CA LYS A 70 7.97 10.19 4.63
C LYS A 70 8.17 10.71 3.21
N ASP A 71 8.42 12.01 3.08
CA ASP A 71 8.63 12.67 1.78
C ASP A 71 7.50 12.41 0.77
N GLY A 72 6.25 12.37 1.24
CA GLY A 72 5.06 12.11 0.43
C GLY A 72 4.86 10.64 0.00
N LYS A 73 5.75 9.72 0.40
CA LYS A 73 5.67 8.29 0.11
C LYS A 73 5.19 7.50 1.32
N GLN A 74 4.43 6.44 1.09
CA GLN A 74 4.11 5.47 2.13
C GLN A 74 5.20 4.41 2.22
N LEU A 75 5.71 4.18 3.43
CA LEU A 75 6.77 3.20 3.70
C LEU A 75 6.33 2.24 4.80
N PRO A 76 6.70 0.95 4.70
CA PRO A 76 6.38 -0.03 5.73
C PRO A 76 7.09 0.33 7.04
N GLY A 77 6.34 0.37 8.13
CA GLY A 77 6.83 0.62 9.48
C GLY A 77 7.31 -0.64 10.18
N LYS A 78 7.92 -0.43 11.36
CA LYS A 78 8.38 -1.50 12.25
C LYS A 78 7.23 -2.30 12.85
N LYS A 79 6.06 -1.69 13.04
CA LYS A 79 4.88 -2.33 13.62
C LYS A 79 4.17 -3.17 12.56
N GLY A 80 4.15 -4.48 12.75
CA GLY A 80 3.49 -5.42 11.86
C GLY A 80 4.09 -6.81 11.98
N ILE A 81 3.40 -7.79 11.41
CA ILE A 81 3.80 -9.19 11.40
C ILE A 81 3.57 -9.79 10.01
N SER A 82 4.50 -10.61 9.56
CA SER A 82 4.31 -11.46 8.38
C SER A 82 4.03 -12.88 8.87
N LEU A 83 2.81 -13.35 8.66
CA LEU A 83 2.39 -14.69 9.01
C LEU A 83 2.73 -15.66 7.88
N THR A 84 3.38 -16.76 8.23
CA THR A 84 3.48 -17.91 7.33
C THR A 84 2.09 -18.51 7.07
N MET A 85 1.96 -19.32 6.02
CA MET A 85 0.69 -20.01 5.73
C MET A 85 0.22 -20.88 6.90
N ASP A 86 1.13 -21.55 7.61
CA ASP A 86 0.78 -22.37 8.77
C ASP A 86 0.21 -21.52 9.92
N GLN A 87 0.87 -20.40 10.24
CA GLN A 87 0.38 -19.46 11.25
C GLN A 87 -0.96 -18.84 10.87
N TRP A 88 -1.15 -18.51 9.59
CA TRP A 88 -2.41 -17.98 9.08
C TRP A 88 -3.54 -18.99 9.20
N ASN A 89 -3.30 -20.25 8.84
CA ASN A 89 -4.31 -21.31 8.97
C ASN A 89 -4.72 -21.48 10.43
N VAL A 90 -3.77 -21.54 11.37
CA VAL A 90 -4.08 -21.62 12.80
C VAL A 90 -4.93 -20.42 13.25
N LEU A 91 -4.56 -19.19 12.86
CA LEU A 91 -5.32 -17.99 13.22
C LEU A 91 -6.75 -18.05 12.65
N ARG A 92 -6.90 -18.44 11.39
CA ARG A 92 -8.19 -18.57 10.71
C ARG A 92 -9.09 -19.57 11.44
N ASP A 93 -8.53 -20.72 11.82
CA ASP A 93 -9.30 -21.80 12.44
C ASP A 93 -9.80 -21.43 13.85
N HIS A 94 -9.24 -20.39 14.47
CA HIS A 94 -9.63 -19.89 15.80
C HIS A 94 -10.38 -18.54 15.76
N ILE A 95 -10.85 -18.08 14.60
CA ILE A 95 -11.57 -16.79 14.49
C ILE A 95 -12.79 -16.74 15.42
N GLU A 96 -13.59 -17.80 15.50
CA GLU A 96 -14.79 -17.84 16.36
C GLU A 96 -14.44 -17.73 17.84
N GLU A 97 -13.36 -18.38 18.27
CA GLU A 97 -12.88 -18.31 19.65
C GLU A 97 -12.36 -16.90 19.99
N ILE A 98 -11.69 -16.26 19.03
CA ILE A 98 -11.25 -14.86 19.15
C ILE A 98 -12.46 -13.94 19.29
N ASP A 99 -13.47 -14.08 18.43
CA ASP A 99 -14.68 -13.25 18.46
C ASP A 99 -15.41 -13.40 19.79
N LYS A 100 -15.52 -14.64 20.30
CA LYS A 100 -16.07 -14.91 21.63
C LYS A 100 -15.26 -14.20 22.72
N ALA A 101 -13.94 -14.33 22.74
CA ALA A 101 -13.09 -13.69 23.74
C ALA A 101 -13.18 -12.16 23.70
N VAL A 102 -13.28 -11.56 22.51
CA VAL A 102 -13.49 -10.11 22.33
C VAL A 102 -14.83 -9.69 22.94
N SER A 103 -15.90 -10.45 22.71
CA SER A 103 -17.22 -10.15 23.25
C SER A 103 -17.29 -10.23 24.78
N GLU A 104 -16.51 -11.12 25.39
CA GLU A 104 -16.44 -11.27 26.86
C GLU A 104 -15.56 -10.19 27.53
N THR A 105 -14.65 -9.58 26.77
CA THR A 105 -13.71 -8.55 27.26
C THR A 105 -14.25 -7.13 27.08
N SER A 106 -15.28 -6.96 26.25
CA SER A 106 -15.90 -5.66 25.93
C SER A 106 -17.07 -5.34 26.86
#